data_AF-A0AAU7MB74-F1
#
_entry.id   AF-A0AAU7MB74-F1
#
_cell.length_a   1.000
_cell.length_b   1.000
_cell.length_c   1.000
_cell.angle_alpha   90.00
_cell.angle_beta   90.00
_cell.angle_gamma   90.00
#
_symmetry.space_group_name_H-M   'P 1'
#
loop_
_entity.id
_entity.type
_entity.pdbx_description
1 polymer ?
#
loop_
_entity_poly.entity_id
_entity_poly.type
_entity_poly.pdbx_seq_one_letter_code
_entity_poly.pdbx_strand_id
1 'polypeptide(L)'
;MTMLDAHADDEFGEHSHEEILQALMRHLLTAADLDQLCDDADLPQLTHDDGTPVAIDSARTYRDAGVLTLDRGVWLELSDGSVFGLTVQINRRPRDEVTLRRR
;
A
#
# COMPACT_ATOMS: atom_id res chain seq x y z
N MET A 1 -2.24 42.94 -20.29
CA MET A 1 -1.28 41.84 -20.53
C MET A 1 -1.02 41.22 -19.17
N THR A 2 -1.84 40.23 -18.84
CA THR A 2 -1.97 39.69 -17.49
C THR A 2 -1.38 38.29 -17.52
N MET A 3 -0.19 38.13 -16.94
CA MET A 3 0.33 36.81 -16.57
C MET A 3 -0.33 36.44 -15.24
N LEU A 4 -1.33 35.57 -15.31
CA LEU A 4 -1.81 34.78 -14.19
C LEU A 4 -2.07 33.38 -14.76
N ASP A 5 -1.79 32.37 -13.94
CA ASP A 5 -2.04 30.94 -14.16
C ASP A 5 -0.97 30.17 -14.94
N ALA A 6 0.21 30.07 -14.34
CA ALA A 6 1.02 28.86 -14.43
C ALA A 6 1.70 28.67 -13.08
N HIS A 7 1.24 27.70 -12.28
CA HIS A 7 1.93 26.99 -11.18
C HIS A 7 0.96 26.44 -10.12
N ALA A 8 -0.14 25.83 -10.55
CA ALA A 8 -0.98 24.99 -9.66
C ALA A 8 -1.02 23.51 -10.10
N ASP A 9 -0.23 23.12 -11.11
CA ASP A 9 -0.32 21.78 -11.74
C ASP A 9 0.79 20.81 -11.28
N ASP A 10 1.69 21.22 -10.38
CA ASP A 10 2.92 20.48 -10.06
C ASP A 10 3.05 20.12 -8.56
N GLU A 11 1.92 20.04 -7.84
CA GLU A 11 1.92 19.64 -6.42
C GLU A 11 1.88 18.10 -6.24
N PHE A 12 1.64 17.37 -7.33
CA PHE A 12 1.83 15.93 -7.44
C PHE A 12 2.96 15.73 -8.45
N GLY A 13 4.19 15.53 -7.98
CA GLY A 13 5.25 15.04 -8.88
C GLY A 13 4.79 13.79 -9.62
N GLU A 14 5.46 13.42 -10.71
CA GLU A 14 5.15 12.23 -11.53
C GLU A 14 5.09 10.94 -10.68
N HIS A 15 3.94 10.67 -10.06
CA HIS A 15 3.79 9.50 -9.22
C HIS A 15 3.71 8.28 -10.11
N SER A 16 4.62 7.33 -9.89
CA SER A 16 4.59 6.08 -10.63
C SER A 16 3.37 5.24 -10.19
N HIS A 17 2.90 4.34 -11.05
CA HIS A 17 1.79 3.44 -10.68
C HIS A 17 2.14 2.63 -9.43
N GLU A 18 3.39 2.20 -9.33
CA GLU A 18 3.92 1.47 -8.19
C GLU A 18 3.89 2.29 -6.90
N GLU A 19 4.10 3.61 -6.97
CA GLU A 19 4.02 4.49 -5.80
C GLU A 19 2.61 4.58 -5.27
N ILE A 20 1.63 4.76 -6.16
CA ILE A 20 0.23 4.82 -5.77
C ILE A 20 -0.24 3.48 -5.22
N LEU A 21 0.10 2.37 -5.89
CA LEU A 21 -0.27 1.03 -5.42
C LEU A 21 0.37 0.71 -4.07
N GLN A 22 1.65 1.05 -3.86
CA GLN A 22 2.31 0.90 -2.56
C GLN A 22 1.61 1.73 -1.48
N ALA A 23 1.28 2.99 -1.77
CA ALA A 23 0.59 3.86 -0.82
C ALA A 23 -0.81 3.34 -0.47
N LEU A 24 -1.57 2.86 -1.47
CA LEU A 24 -2.89 2.27 -1.29
C LEU A 24 -2.83 0.99 -0.46
N MET A 25 -1.92 0.06 -0.79
CA MET A 25 -1.74 -1.17 -0.02
C MET A 25 -1.35 -0.89 1.42
N ARG A 26 -0.41 0.04 1.63
CA ARG A 26 -0.03 0.47 2.99
C ARG A 26 -1.24 1.02 3.72
N HIS A 27 -1.98 1.94 3.11
CA HIS A 27 -3.16 2.55 3.74
C HIS A 27 -4.20 1.50 4.13
N LEU A 28 -4.57 0.61 3.20
CA LEU A 28 -5.52 -0.47 3.44
C LEU A 28 -5.08 -1.35 4.63
N LEU A 29 -3.83 -1.81 4.62
CA LEU A 29 -3.30 -2.67 5.68
C LEU A 29 -3.11 -1.95 7.02
N THR A 30 -2.96 -0.63 7.03
CA THR A 30 -2.91 0.16 8.29
C THR A 30 -4.28 0.55 8.84
N ALA A 31 -5.30 0.62 7.99
CA ALA A 31 -6.61 1.17 8.34
C ALA A 31 -7.67 0.10 8.54
N ALA A 32 -7.49 -1.08 7.96
CA ALA A 32 -8.44 -2.17 8.03
C ALA A 32 -8.15 -3.10 9.21
N ASP A 33 -9.21 -3.67 9.77
CA ASP A 33 -9.14 -4.81 10.68
C ASP A 33 -8.96 -6.09 9.84
N LEU A 34 -8.00 -6.94 10.21
CA LEU A 34 -7.73 -8.19 9.47
C LEU A 34 -8.95 -9.12 9.49
N ASP A 35 -9.68 -9.11 10.61
CA ASP A 35 -10.91 -9.88 10.79
C ASP A 35 -11.97 -9.44 9.76
N GLN A 36 -12.18 -8.12 9.67
CA GLN A 36 -13.10 -7.53 8.70
C GLN A 36 -12.69 -7.83 7.25
N LEU A 37 -11.38 -7.80 6.94
CA LEU A 37 -10.90 -8.13 5.60
C LEU A 37 -11.14 -9.60 5.24
N CYS A 38 -10.98 -10.51 6.21
CA CYS A 38 -11.31 -11.93 6.02
C CYS A 38 -12.81 -12.10 5.75
N ASP A 39 -13.66 -11.45 6.56
CA ASP A 39 -15.11 -11.52 6.41
C ASP A 39 -15.58 -10.95 5.06
N ASP A 40 -15.08 -9.77 4.65
CA ASP A 40 -15.41 -9.14 3.37
C ASP A 40 -15.00 -10.02 2.17
N ALA A 41 -13.97 -10.86 2.34
CA ALA A 41 -13.46 -11.76 1.33
C ALA A 41 -14.05 -13.18 1.38
N ASP A 42 -14.97 -13.46 2.31
CA ASP A 42 -15.52 -14.81 2.57
C ASP A 42 -14.40 -15.84 2.87
N LEU A 43 -13.44 -15.44 3.68
CA LEU A 43 -12.28 -16.23 4.10
C LEU A 43 -12.33 -16.56 5.59
N PRO A 44 -11.73 -17.69 6.03
CA PRO A 44 -11.62 -18.00 7.44
C PRO A 44 -10.76 -16.95 8.17
N GLN A 45 -11.19 -16.62 9.39
CA GLN A 45 -10.44 -15.75 10.29
C GLN A 45 -9.13 -16.43 10.72
N LEU A 46 -8.07 -15.63 10.82
CA LEU A 46 -6.78 -16.11 11.32
C LEU A 46 -6.79 -15.96 12.85
N THR A 47 -6.56 -17.05 13.57
CA THR A 47 -6.57 -17.07 15.04
C THR A 47 -5.29 -17.68 15.60
N HIS A 48 -4.87 -17.19 16.75
CA HIS A 48 -3.85 -17.82 17.59
C HIS A 48 -4.32 -19.17 18.12
N ASP A 49 -3.39 -19.94 18.71
CA ASP A 49 -3.68 -21.25 19.33
C ASP A 49 -4.70 -21.15 20.49
N ASP A 50 -4.83 -19.98 21.11
CA ASP A 50 -5.79 -19.72 22.18
C ASP A 50 -7.17 -19.26 21.68
N GLY A 51 -7.35 -19.15 20.35
CA GLY A 51 -8.58 -18.73 19.69
C GLY A 51 -8.76 -17.21 19.60
N THR A 52 -7.78 -16.40 20.02
CA THR A 52 -7.83 -14.95 19.79
C THR A 52 -7.56 -14.62 18.32
N PRO A 53 -8.23 -13.59 17.73
CA PRO A 53 -7.94 -13.18 16.36
C PRO A 53 -6.51 -12.64 16.20
N VAL A 54 -5.88 -12.96 15.07
CA VAL A 54 -4.62 -12.34 14.66
C VAL A 54 -4.93 -10.96 14.08
N ALA A 55 -4.20 -9.95 14.54
CA ALA A 55 -4.31 -8.58 14.05
C ALA A 55 -3.10 -8.18 13.19
N ILE A 56 -3.26 -7.10 12.42
CA ILE A 56 -2.13 -6.41 11.80
C ILE A 56 -1.50 -5.50 12.85
N ASP A 57 -0.26 -5.79 13.23
CA ASP A 57 0.50 -4.98 14.19
C ASP A 57 1.14 -3.77 13.49
N SER A 58 1.75 -4.00 12.32
CA SER A 58 2.34 -2.91 11.55
C SER A 58 2.35 -3.18 10.06
N ALA A 59 2.11 -2.12 9.27
CA ALA A 59 2.29 -2.13 7.83
C ALA A 59 3.12 -0.91 7.41
N ARG A 60 4.34 -1.15 6.93
CA ARG A 60 5.35 -0.13 6.63
C ARG A 60 5.85 -0.29 5.20
N THR A 61 6.33 0.77 4.57
CA THR A 61 7.04 0.56 3.29
C THR A 61 8.32 -0.23 3.55
N TYR A 62 8.84 -0.96 2.55
CA TYR A 62 10.15 -1.62 2.69
C TYR A 62 11.25 -0.66 3.17
N ARG A 63 11.25 0.58 2.67
CA ARG A 63 12.18 1.63 3.12
C ARG A 63 12.02 1.92 4.62
N ASP A 64 10.80 2.14 5.09
CA ASP A 64 10.52 2.47 6.49
C ASP A 64 10.77 1.28 7.43
N ALA A 65 10.70 0.06 6.92
CA ALA A 65 11.03 -1.17 7.63
C ALA A 65 12.53 -1.51 7.61
N GLY A 66 13.37 -0.72 6.93
CA GLY A 66 14.81 -0.96 6.81
C GLY A 66 15.17 -2.13 5.88
N VAL A 67 14.24 -2.58 5.04
CA VAL A 67 14.46 -3.65 4.06
C VAL A 67 15.32 -3.11 2.92
N LEU A 68 16.46 -3.75 2.68
CA LEU A 68 17.40 -3.36 1.62
C LEU A 68 16.96 -3.93 0.26
N THR A 69 16.08 -3.20 -0.42
CA THR A 69 15.62 -3.54 -1.77
C THR A 69 15.35 -2.28 -2.60
N LEU A 70 15.44 -2.42 -3.93
CA LEU A 70 15.02 -1.40 -4.88
C LEU A 70 13.54 -1.54 -5.26
N ASP A 71 12.93 -2.68 -4.92
CA ASP A 71 11.51 -2.92 -5.18
C ASP A 71 10.63 -2.07 -4.27
N ARG A 72 9.43 -1.77 -4.77
CA ARG A 72 8.37 -1.19 -3.93
C ARG A 72 7.56 -2.29 -3.29
N GLY A 73 7.12 -2.04 -2.07
CA GLY A 73 6.32 -3.00 -1.33
C GLY A 73 6.04 -2.58 0.10
N VAL A 74 5.28 -3.43 0.77
CA VAL A 74 4.87 -3.27 2.16
C VAL A 74 5.44 -4.42 2.98
N TRP A 75 6.06 -4.07 4.10
CA TRP A 75 6.42 -4.97 5.17
C TRP A 75 5.25 -5.05 6.15
N LEU A 76 4.70 -6.25 6.33
CA LEU A 76 3.52 -6.52 7.16
C LEU A 76 3.92 -7.41 8.33
N GLU A 77 3.65 -6.93 9.54
CA GLU A 77 3.84 -7.67 10.79
C GLU A 77 2.47 -7.95 11.40
N LEU A 78 2.25 -9.20 11.80
CA LEU A 78 1.03 -9.66 12.44
C LEU A 78 1.26 -9.96 13.92
N SER A 79 0.20 -9.92 14.72
CA SER A 79 0.26 -10.12 16.16
C SER A 79 0.73 -11.52 16.60
N ASP A 80 0.65 -12.50 15.70
CA ASP A 80 1.19 -13.86 15.89
C ASP A 80 2.71 -13.95 15.70
N GLY A 81 3.36 -12.82 15.40
CA GLY A 81 4.79 -12.73 15.11
C GLY A 81 5.15 -13.08 13.67
N SER A 82 4.18 -13.43 12.83
CA SER A 82 4.40 -13.67 11.41
C SER A 82 4.71 -12.37 10.68
N VAL A 83 5.63 -12.44 9.72
CA VAL A 83 6.08 -11.27 8.96
C VAL A 83 6.13 -11.57 7.47
N PHE A 84 5.52 -10.70 6.67
CA PHE A 84 5.37 -10.87 5.24
C PHE A 84 5.87 -9.64 4.47
N GLY A 85 6.47 -9.89 3.30
CA GLY A 85 6.76 -8.86 2.30
C GLY A 85 5.77 -8.92 1.15
N LEU A 86 5.05 -7.83 0.90
CA LEU A 86 4.16 -7.66 -0.25
C LEU A 86 4.81 -6.75 -1.28
N THR A 87 5.37 -7.34 -2.34
CA THR A 87 6.11 -6.63 -3.39
C THR A 87 5.20 -6.21 -4.54
N VAL A 88 5.30 -4.96 -4.97
CA VAL A 88 4.64 -4.43 -6.17
C VAL A 88 5.60 -4.50 -7.34
N GLN A 89 5.24 -5.28 -8.37
CA GLN A 89 6.05 -5.45 -9.57
C GLN A 89 5.30 -4.98 -10.82
N ILE A 90 5.96 -4.18 -11.66
CA ILE A 90 5.46 -3.90 -13.01
C ILE A 90 6.00 -4.94 -13.98
N ASN A 91 5.08 -5.73 -14.52
CA ASN A 91 5.38 -6.66 -15.63
C ASN A 91 5.15 -6.02 -17.01
N ARG A 92 4.32 -4.98 -17.09
CA ARG A 92 4.03 -4.24 -18.32
C ARG A 92 3.59 -2.82 -18.00
N ARG A 93 4.24 -1.83 -18.61
CA ARG A 93 3.81 -0.43 -18.54
C ARG A 93 2.79 -0.13 -19.65
N PRO A 94 1.65 0.52 -19.36
CA PRO A 94 0.77 1.07 -20.39
C PRO A 94 1.55 2.00 -21.32
N ARG A 95 1.23 2.00 -22.61
CA ARG A 95 1.92 2.87 -23.60
C ARG A 95 1.40 4.31 -23.58
N ASP A 96 0.17 4.50 -23.13
CA ASP A 96 -0.47 5.80 -23.00
C ASP A 96 -0.16 6.41 -21.63
N GLU A 97 0.07 7.72 -21.58
CA GLU A 97 0.23 8.46 -20.33
C GLU A 97 -1.03 8.32 -19.49
N VAL A 98 -0.92 7.67 -18.33
CA VAL A 98 -1.98 7.67 -17.34
C VAL A 98 -1.88 8.99 -16.59
N THR A 99 -2.69 9.97 -17.00
CA THR A 99 -2.83 11.21 -16.24
C THR A 99 -3.60 10.94 -14.96
N LEU A 100 -2.93 11.07 -13.82
CA LEU A 100 -3.55 11.00 -12.51
C LEU A 100 -4.43 12.24 -12.32
N ARG A 101 -5.72 12.06 -11.99
CA ARG A 101 -6.64 13.15 -11.68
C ARG A 101 -7.26 12.93 -10.32
N ARG A 102 -7.27 13.97 -9.47
CA ARG A 102 -8.03 13.96 -8.21
C ARG A 102 -9.49 14.33 -8.51
N ARG A 103 -10.43 13.68 -7.82
CA ARG A 103 -11.84 14.06 -7.82
C ARG A 103 -12.12 15.04 -6.69
#